data_AF-A0AAE4NV67-F1
#
_entry.id   AF-A0AAE4NV67-F1
#
_cell.length_a   1.000
_cell.length_b   1.000
_cell.length_c   1.000
_cell.angle_alpha   90.00
_cell.angle_beta   90.00
_cell.angle_gamma   90.00
#
_symmetry.space_group_name_H-M   'P 1'
#
loop_
_entity.id
_entity.type
_entity.pdbx_description
1 polymer ?
#
loop_
_entity_poly.entity_id
_entity_poly.type
_entity_poly.pdbx_seq_one_letter_code
_entity_poly.pdbx_strand_id
1 'polypeptide(L)'
;MKKVQEALMGLLSALDPEETGLRLVGVLVARERRPAYNFSLFDVTGNEIVLMLQIGDTVVYLAFESGEEIDEDEYPELVEELVTISLPGVRNLIRAVKEENLPGPRIIYDEMSPQLKEFLYDVLMRHVSGRPVHDQTEVA
;
A
#
# COMPACT_ATOMS: atom_id res chain seq x y z
N MET A 1 19.17 -5.48 -2.21
CA MET A 1 17.85 -5.56 -1.56
C MET A 1 17.89 -5.24 -0.06
N LYS A 2 19.07 -5.10 0.55
CA LYS A 2 19.21 -4.95 2.00
C LYS A 2 18.54 -3.68 2.53
N LYS A 3 18.69 -2.55 1.84
CA LYS A 3 18.07 -1.28 2.29
C LYS A 3 16.55 -1.31 2.18
N VAL A 4 16.03 -1.97 1.16
CA VAL A 4 14.59 -2.16 0.97
C VAL A 4 14.02 -3.02 2.11
N GLN A 5 14.73 -4.09 2.49
CA GLN A 5 14.34 -4.93 3.63
C GLN A 5 14.38 -4.17 4.96
N GLU A 6 15.44 -3.40 5.22
CA GLU A 6 15.54 -2.57 6.43
C GLU A 6 14.40 -1.53 6.50
N ALA A 7 14.10 -0.87 5.39
CA ALA A 7 12.99 0.08 5.32
C ALA A 7 11.62 -0.59 5.49
N LEU A 8 11.43 -1.77 4.91
CA LEU A 8 10.22 -2.57 5.08
C LEU A 8 10.03 -2.98 6.55
N MET A 9 11.07 -3.46 7.22
CA MET A 9 10.99 -3.82 8.65
C MET A 9 10.64 -2.59 9.49
N GLY A 10 11.24 -1.44 9.20
CA GLY A 10 10.88 -0.18 9.88
C GLY A 10 9.43 0.24 9.66
N LEU A 11 8.87 -0.02 8.48
CA LEU A 11 7.46 0.23 8.18
C LEU A 11 6.54 -0.75 8.92
N LEU A 12 6.86 -2.06 8.92
CA LEU A 12 6.10 -3.08 9.64
C LEU A 12 6.07 -2.80 11.16
N SER A 13 7.19 -2.35 11.73
CA SER A 13 7.26 -1.98 13.16
C SER A 13 6.51 -0.69 13.51
N ALA A 14 6.26 0.18 12.53
CA ALA A 14 5.52 1.43 12.75
C ALA A 14 4.00 1.26 12.64
N LEU A 15 3.54 0.18 12.01
CA LEU A 15 2.13 -0.15 11.83
C LEU A 15 1.79 -1.31 12.76
N ASP A 16 1.74 -1.01 14.05
CA ASP A 16 1.38 -1.98 15.08
C ASP A 16 -0.15 -2.22 15.07
N PRO A 17 -0.60 -3.48 14.93
CA PRO A 17 -2.02 -3.81 15.04
C PRO A 17 -2.64 -3.44 16.39
N GLU A 18 -1.85 -3.38 17.47
CA GLU A 18 -2.36 -2.97 18.78
C GLU A 18 -2.74 -1.49 18.83
N GLU A 19 -2.14 -0.65 17.98
CA GLU A 19 -2.44 0.78 17.91
C GLU A 19 -3.54 1.08 16.89
N THR A 20 -3.53 0.40 15.74
CA THR A 20 -4.39 0.75 14.59
C THR A 20 -5.57 -0.19 14.39
N GLY A 21 -5.62 -1.33 15.09
CA GLY A 21 -6.57 -2.42 14.80
C GLY A 21 -6.30 -3.15 13.48
N LEU A 22 -5.30 -2.71 12.72
CA LEU A 22 -5.01 -3.20 11.37
C LEU A 22 -3.63 -3.83 11.30
N ARG A 23 -3.57 -5.01 10.70
CA ARG A 23 -2.31 -5.67 10.42
C ARG A 23 -1.88 -5.41 8.99
N LEU A 24 -0.70 -4.79 8.81
CA LEU A 24 -0.05 -4.73 7.50
C LEU A 24 0.37 -6.15 7.10
N VAL A 25 -0.20 -6.68 6.01
CA VAL A 25 0.03 -8.05 5.51
C VAL A 25 0.59 -8.09 4.09
N GLY A 26 0.58 -6.98 3.35
CA GLY A 26 1.13 -6.92 2.01
C GLY A 26 1.74 -5.58 1.65
N VAL A 27 2.85 -5.60 0.91
CA VAL A 27 3.46 -4.37 0.38
C VAL A 27 3.86 -4.57 -1.07
N LEU A 28 3.26 -3.78 -1.97
CA LEU A 28 3.62 -3.70 -3.39
C LEU A 28 4.27 -2.34 -3.67
N VAL A 29 5.38 -2.36 -4.39
CA VAL A 29 6.04 -1.15 -4.88
C VAL A 29 6.01 -1.14 -6.39
N ALA A 30 5.66 0.00 -6.98
CA ALA A 30 5.64 0.21 -8.42
C ALA A 30 6.18 1.61 -8.79
N ARG A 31 6.34 1.84 -10.09
CA ARG A 31 6.75 3.13 -10.66
C ARG A 31 5.63 3.67 -11.53
N GLU A 32 5.38 4.96 -11.41
CA GLU A 32 4.43 5.69 -12.23
C GLU A 32 5.14 6.65 -13.20
N ARG A 33 4.55 6.85 -14.37
CA ARG A 33 5.13 7.74 -15.39
C ARG A 33 5.03 9.21 -15.00
N ARG A 34 3.95 9.58 -14.30
CA ARG A 34 3.66 10.96 -13.91
C ARG A 34 3.95 11.12 -12.42
N PRO A 35 4.92 11.96 -12.04
CA PRO A 35 5.17 12.26 -10.64
C PRO A 35 3.96 12.95 -10.00
N ALA A 36 3.54 12.48 -8.83
CA ALA A 36 2.47 13.10 -8.05
C ALA A 36 2.69 12.91 -6.55
N TYR A 37 1.90 13.62 -5.75
CA TYR A 37 1.68 13.31 -4.35
C TYR A 37 0.20 13.00 -4.22
N ASN A 38 -0.12 11.72 -4.03
CA ASN A 38 -1.49 11.25 -4.02
C ASN A 38 -1.64 10.06 -3.08
N PHE A 39 -2.87 9.81 -2.63
CA PHE A 39 -3.25 8.60 -1.94
C PHE A 39 -4.61 8.11 -2.43
N SER A 40 -4.88 6.82 -2.24
CA SER A 40 -6.21 6.25 -2.46
C SER A 40 -6.40 5.07 -1.51
N LEU A 41 -7.60 4.94 -0.97
CA LEU A 41 -8.01 3.75 -0.23
C LEU A 41 -8.85 2.86 -1.16
N PHE A 42 -8.59 1.57 -1.13
CA PHE A 42 -9.42 0.55 -1.78
C PHE A 42 -9.99 -0.34 -0.70
N ASP A 43 -11.31 -0.41 -0.64
CA ASP A 43 -12.01 -1.47 0.07
C ASP A 43 -11.98 -2.74 -0.80
N VAL A 44 -11.47 -3.84 -0.24
CA VAL A 44 -11.37 -5.13 -0.91
C VAL A 44 -12.46 -6.07 -0.40
N THR A 45 -12.62 -6.13 0.92
CA THR A 45 -13.71 -6.79 1.63
C THR A 45 -13.95 -6.03 2.95
N GLY A 46 -15.04 -6.34 3.67
CA GLY A 46 -15.39 -5.64 4.92
C GLY A 46 -14.29 -5.62 6.00
N ASN A 47 -13.25 -6.45 5.93
CA ASN A 47 -12.11 -6.41 6.85
C ASN A 47 -10.75 -6.31 6.14
N GLU A 48 -10.72 -6.01 4.84
CA GLU A 48 -9.50 -5.95 4.04
C GLU A 48 -9.45 -4.66 3.22
N ILE A 49 -8.38 -3.89 3.40
CA ILE A 49 -8.22 -2.61 2.70
C ILE A 49 -6.81 -2.48 2.11
N VAL A 50 -6.68 -1.65 1.07
CA VAL A 50 -5.39 -1.28 0.50
C VAL A 50 -5.23 0.23 0.47
N LEU A 51 -4.22 0.74 1.16
CA LEU A 51 -3.80 2.14 1.05
C LEU A 51 -2.71 2.27 0.00
N MET A 52 -3.01 2.98 -1.08
CA MET A 52 -2.04 3.41 -2.08
C MET A 52 -1.48 4.78 -1.70
N LEU A 53 -0.16 4.92 -1.75
CA LEU A 53 0.58 6.16 -1.56
C LEU A 53 1.54 6.38 -2.73
N GLN A 54 1.37 7.49 -3.43
CA GLN A 54 2.27 7.94 -4.48
C GLN A 54 3.10 9.12 -3.99
N ILE A 55 4.43 9.00 -4.08
CA ILE A 55 5.37 10.08 -3.78
C ILE A 55 6.37 10.21 -4.93
N GLY A 56 6.18 11.25 -5.74
CA GLY A 56 6.88 11.41 -6.99
C GLY A 56 6.48 10.31 -7.98
N ASP A 57 7.47 9.64 -8.55
CA ASP A 57 7.35 8.57 -9.55
C ASP A 57 7.26 7.16 -8.93
N THR A 58 7.18 7.04 -7.60
CA THR A 58 7.05 5.74 -6.92
C THR A 58 5.69 5.65 -6.24
N VAL A 59 5.05 4.49 -6.42
CA VAL A 59 3.80 4.13 -5.76
C VAL A 59 4.06 2.97 -4.80
N VAL A 60 3.50 3.05 -3.61
CA VAL A 60 3.51 1.99 -2.60
C VAL A 60 2.06 1.65 -2.26
N TYR A 61 1.72 0.37 -2.32
CA TYR A 61 0.44 -0.15 -1.85
C TYR A 61 0.70 -0.90 -0.54
N LEU A 62 -0.04 -0.53 0.50
CA LEU A 62 -0.03 -1.16 1.81
C LEU A 62 -1.35 -1.90 1.97
N ALA A 63 -1.29 -3.22 2.08
CA ALA A 63 -2.46 -4.08 2.19
C ALA A 63 -2.65 -4.49 3.65
N PHE A 64 -3.82 -4.21 4.20
CA PHE A 64 -4.14 -4.42 5.61
C PHE A 64 -5.30 -5.40 5.78
N GLU A 65 -5.24 -6.16 6.87
CA GLU A 65 -6.30 -7.02 7.36
C GLU A 65 -6.70 -6.60 8.77
N SER A 66 -8.01 -6.54 9.01
CA SER A 66 -8.62 -6.32 10.32
C SER A 66 -9.16 -7.64 10.89
N GLY A 67 -9.10 -7.76 12.21
CA GLY A 67 -9.78 -8.83 12.94
C GLY A 67 -11.29 -8.65 13.01
N GLU A 68 -11.79 -7.44 12.74
CA GLU A 68 -13.19 -7.04 12.79
C GLU A 68 -13.59 -6.37 11.46
N GLU A 69 -14.88 -6.36 11.16
CA GLU A 69 -15.41 -5.62 10.00
C GLU A 69 -15.24 -4.12 10.25
N ILE A 70 -14.76 -3.39 9.26
CA ILE A 70 -14.49 -1.95 9.32
C ILE A 70 -15.74 -1.24 8.82
N ASP A 71 -16.31 -0.37 9.65
CA ASP A 71 -17.48 0.41 9.26
C ASP A 71 -17.08 1.47 8.20
N GLU A 72 -17.88 1.60 7.14
CA GLU A 72 -17.65 2.59 6.08
C GLU A 72 -17.66 4.02 6.63
N ASP A 73 -18.43 4.28 7.71
CA ASP A 73 -18.47 5.57 8.38
C ASP A 73 -17.13 5.93 9.07
N GLU A 74 -16.29 4.92 9.38
CA GLU A 74 -14.97 5.09 10.01
C GLU A 74 -13.85 5.31 8.98
N TYR A 75 -14.09 5.04 7.69
CA TYR A 75 -13.08 5.14 6.64
C TYR A 75 -12.37 6.49 6.56
N PRO A 76 -13.06 7.65 6.68
CA PRO A 76 -12.38 8.94 6.60
C PRO A 76 -11.32 9.13 7.68
N GLU A 77 -11.64 8.76 8.93
CA GLU A 77 -10.75 8.87 10.08
C GLU A 77 -9.61 7.86 9.97
N LEU A 78 -9.94 6.63 9.58
CA LEU A 78 -8.97 5.57 9.34
C LEU A 78 -7.92 5.93 8.28
N VAL A 79 -8.36 6.54 7.18
CA VAL A 79 -7.44 6.99 6.11
C VAL A 79 -6.50 8.06 6.62
N GLU A 80 -6.99 9.05 7.37
CA GLU A 80 -6.15 10.11 7.92
C GLU A 80 -5.09 9.53 8.86
N GLU A 81 -5.48 8.61 9.74
CA GLU A 81 -4.59 7.92 10.66
C GLU A 81 -3.54 7.09 9.92
N LEU A 82 -3.96 6.21 9.01
CA LEU A 82 -3.06 5.34 8.25
C LEU A 82 -2.08 6.14 7.40
N VAL A 83 -2.52 7.20 6.75
CA VAL A 83 -1.63 8.09 6.00
C VAL A 83 -0.61 8.71 6.94
N THR A 84 -1.04 9.23 8.09
CA THR A 84 -0.16 9.91 9.06
C THR A 84 0.91 8.97 9.61
N ILE A 85 0.51 7.76 10.04
CA ILE A 85 1.41 6.77 10.64
C ILE A 85 2.35 6.16 9.59
N SER A 86 1.84 5.83 8.41
CA SER A 86 2.63 5.13 7.38
C SER A 86 3.60 6.04 6.61
N LEU A 87 3.29 7.34 6.48
CA LEU A 87 4.03 8.25 5.59
C LEU A 87 5.55 8.31 5.86
N PRO A 88 6.05 8.38 7.11
CA PRO A 88 7.48 8.35 7.38
C PRO A 88 8.15 7.04 6.90
N GLY A 89 7.53 5.89 7.18
CA GLY A 89 8.03 4.59 6.76
C GLY A 89 8.01 4.42 5.24
N VAL A 90 6.94 4.89 4.58
CA VAL A 90 6.79 4.87 3.12
C VAL A 90 7.85 5.77 2.45
N ARG A 91 8.13 6.95 2.99
CA ARG A 91 9.21 7.82 2.48
C ARG A 91 10.57 7.13 2.53
N ASN A 92 10.86 6.44 3.63
CA ASN A 92 12.10 5.66 3.78
C ASN A 92 12.16 4.50 2.79
N LEU A 93 11.05 3.77 2.61
CA LEU A 93 10.94 2.69 1.65
C LEU A 93 11.15 3.17 0.21
N ILE A 94 10.51 4.27 -0.19
CA ILE A 94 10.66 4.86 -1.52
C ILE A 94 12.12 5.28 -1.77
N ARG A 95 12.77 5.88 -0.77
CA ARG A 95 14.20 6.22 -0.85
C ARG A 95 15.05 4.96 -1.07
N ALA A 96 14.84 3.91 -0.28
CA ALA A 96 15.57 2.66 -0.42
C ALA A 96 15.37 2.00 -1.80
N VAL A 97 14.13 1.99 -2.31
CA VAL A 97 13.77 1.47 -3.64
C VAL A 97 14.50 2.24 -4.75
N LYS A 98 14.61 3.57 -4.62
CA LYS A 98 15.33 4.43 -5.56
C LYS A 98 16.83 4.15 -5.53
N GLU A 99 17.41 4.05 -4.35
CA GLU A 99 18.85 3.78 -4.17
C GLU A 99 19.26 2.40 -4.68
N GLU A 100 18.39 1.40 -4.56
CA GLU A 100 18.63 0.03 -5.01
C GLU A 100 18.22 -0.23 -6.48
N ASN A 101 17.68 0.79 -7.15
CA ASN A 101 17.23 0.75 -8.55
C ASN A 101 16.35 -0.47 -8.88
N LEU A 102 15.25 -0.63 -8.11
CA LEU A 102 14.32 -1.75 -8.28
C LEU A 102 13.84 -1.84 -9.75
N PRO A 103 13.98 -3.00 -10.43
CA PRO A 103 13.84 -3.11 -11.89
C PRO A 103 12.39 -2.99 -12.39
N GLY A 104 11.39 -3.06 -11.51
CA GLY A 104 9.99 -2.95 -11.89
C GLY A 104 9.04 -3.16 -10.71
N PRO A 105 7.72 -3.17 -10.98
CA PRO A 105 6.69 -3.43 -9.98
C PRO A 105 6.92 -4.76 -9.27
N ARG A 106 6.80 -4.78 -7.93
CA ARG A 106 7.06 -5.98 -7.13
C ARG A 106 6.37 -5.96 -5.76
N ILE A 107 5.78 -7.09 -5.40
CA ILE A 107 5.38 -7.38 -4.02
C ILE A 107 6.65 -7.72 -3.22
N ILE A 108 6.93 -6.90 -2.20
CA ILE A 108 8.12 -7.03 -1.34
C ILE A 108 7.80 -7.61 0.04
N TYR A 109 6.51 -7.74 0.37
CA TYR A 109 6.00 -8.40 1.57
C TYR A 109 4.65 -9.05 1.24
N ASP A 110 4.46 -10.31 1.66
CA ASP A 110 3.30 -11.13 1.30
C ASP A 110 2.96 -12.11 2.43
N GLU A 111 2.02 -11.71 3.28
CA GLU A 111 1.30 -12.51 4.26
C GLU A 111 -0.23 -12.41 4.05
N MET A 112 -0.65 -11.97 2.87
CA MET A 112 -2.04 -11.65 2.55
C MET A 112 -2.93 -12.90 2.44
N SER A 113 -4.19 -12.73 2.80
CA SER A 113 -5.31 -13.62 2.48
C SER A 113 -5.44 -13.86 0.96
N PRO A 114 -6.15 -14.93 0.53
CA PRO A 114 -6.39 -15.19 -0.89
C PRO A 114 -7.06 -14.03 -1.64
N GLN A 115 -8.05 -13.37 -1.05
CA GLN A 115 -8.82 -12.28 -1.66
C GLN A 115 -7.95 -11.04 -1.86
N LEU A 116 -7.27 -10.61 -0.81
CA LEU A 116 -6.35 -9.48 -0.84
C LEU A 116 -5.16 -9.72 -1.77
N LYS A 117 -4.69 -10.98 -1.83
CA LYS A 117 -3.68 -11.42 -2.80
C LYS A 117 -4.16 -11.28 -4.23
N GLU A 118 -5.36 -11.78 -4.57
CA GLU A 118 -5.92 -11.64 -5.91
C GLU A 118 -5.99 -10.17 -6.34
N PHE A 119 -6.53 -9.30 -5.47
CA PHE A 119 -6.58 -7.87 -5.70
C PHE A 119 -5.19 -7.25 -5.98
N LEU A 120 -4.20 -7.52 -5.11
CA LEU A 120 -2.88 -6.90 -5.23
C LEU A 120 -2.08 -7.44 -6.43
N TYR A 121 -2.29 -8.71 -6.81
CA TYR A 121 -1.73 -9.27 -8.03
C TYR A 121 -2.34 -8.64 -9.28
N ASP A 122 -3.64 -8.35 -9.29
CA ASP A 122 -4.28 -7.62 -10.37
C ASP A 122 -3.70 -6.20 -10.51
N VAL A 123 -3.50 -5.50 -9.40
CA VAL A 123 -2.83 -4.20 -9.37
C VAL A 123 -1.40 -4.29 -9.92
N LEU A 124 -0.64 -5.30 -9.48
CA LEU A 124 0.71 -5.56 -9.98
C LEU A 124 0.71 -5.77 -11.51
N MET A 125 -0.21 -6.58 -12.02
CA MET A 125 -0.31 -6.88 -13.45
C MET A 125 -0.69 -5.65 -14.29
N ARG A 126 -1.52 -4.75 -13.75
CA ARG A 126 -1.83 -3.45 -14.39
C ARG A 126 -0.58 -2.58 -14.50
N HIS A 127 0.21 -2.48 -13.44
CA HIS A 127 1.49 -1.77 -13.45
C HIS A 127 2.49 -2.35 -14.45
N VAL A 128 2.64 -3.68 -14.48
CA VAL A 128 3.50 -4.37 -15.45
C VAL A 128 3.05 -4.07 -16.89
N SER A 129 1.75 -3.98 -17.12
CA SER A 129 1.16 -3.69 -18.43
C SER A 129 1.11 -2.20 -18.78
N GLY A 130 1.53 -1.31 -17.87
CA GLY A 130 1.41 0.15 -18.02
C GLY A 130 -0.03 0.66 -18.14
N ARG A 131 -0.99 -0.07 -17.55
CA ARG A 131 -2.42 0.31 -17.52
C ARG A 131 -2.70 1.15 -16.27
N PRO A 132 -3.66 2.09 -16.34
CA PRO A 132 -4.09 2.82 -15.15
C PRO A 132 -4.61 1.85 -14.08
N VAL A 133 -4.22 2.07 -12.83
CA VAL A 133 -4.83 1.41 -11.67
C VAL A 133 -6.07 2.18 -11.22
N HIS A 134 -6.11 3.50 -11.47
CA HIS A 134 -7.21 4.41 -11.16
C HIS A 134 -8.14 4.59 -12.36
N ASP A 135 -9.02 3.62 -12.62
CA ASP A 135 -10.18 3.81 -13.52
C ASP A 135 -11.51 3.50 -12.82
N GLN A 136 -11.54 3.47 -11.48
CA GLN A 136 -12.79 3.39 -10.71
C GLN A 136 -12.89 4.55 -9.72
N THR A 137 -13.34 5.68 -10.25
CA THR A 137 -14.20 6.60 -9.48
C THR A 137 -15.56 6.53 -10.17
N GLU A 138 -16.32 5.46 -9.89
CA GLU A 138 -17.77 5.63 -9.93
C GLU A 138 -18.12 6.39 -8.66
N VAL A 139 -18.22 7.72 -8.80
CA VAL A 139 -19.03 8.53 -7.90
C VAL A 139 -20.46 8.04 -8.11
N ALA A 140 -20.99 7.29 -7.14
CA ALA A 140 -22.42 7.03 -7.01
C ALA A 140 -23.02 8.02 -6.01
#